data_AF-A0AAN0JM15-F1
#
_entry.id   AF-A0AAN0JM15-F1
#
_cell.length_a   1.000
_cell.length_b   1.000
_cell.length_c   1.000
_cell.angle_alpha   90.00
_cell.angle_beta   90.00
_cell.angle_gamma   90.00
#
_symmetry.space_group_name_H-M   'P 1'
#
loop_
_entity.id
_entity.type
_entity.pdbx_description
1 polymer ?
#
loop_
_entity_poly.entity_id
_entity_poly.type
_entity_poly.pdbx_seq_one_letter_code
_entity_poly.pdbx_strand_id
1 'polypeptide(L)'
;MSSYSKSNESNYEPFVLFGSSFPKDKDFAQVCRNISEIRLCMETGRMIILLNLENLYESLYDLLNQYYIKSGRHRYVDLGLRTHRMKCSVHEDFKLILIAEKKKVYKDFPTPLVNRLEKHFINNETVLEDWQKNVVDDIEKWLTSFVTDNGFKIEDAFVGYNSDTKAAVVLQASAKFQKSDNTFEKQEMVFQLSKKLLLQMATPDAVIRALKKNVKESLFLKQVYFFEQEHSSLGGLLQRISSDFENKFLIQATSHSLPMYQREIHSLKDILNLEDKQLDRVHLEAFETEYEFLASVDVALEKGKLQQFYQIFECEFGQDNGNLISCCRYRLVDKIKGITKQQSSTVFVLIVHLPRKCDDSDFVSFQEYPWICYHVDELIPSEESKALLRQVSCQSKPLSHLFLAENSDPFFGELFTDIDDSLQYFQLRPLDRAALCHPVDL
;
A
#
# COMPACT_ATOMS: atom_id res chain seq x y z
N MET A 1 -46.21 2.33 3.09
CA MET A 1 -45.73 3.73 3.12
C MET A 1 -45.08 3.97 4.48
N SER A 2 -43.77 3.79 4.55
CA SER A 2 -42.94 4.29 5.65
C SER A 2 -41.68 4.83 4.99
N SER A 3 -41.44 6.10 5.25
CA SER A 3 -40.56 7.02 4.55
C SER A 3 -39.10 6.60 4.62
N TYR A 4 -38.51 6.40 3.44
CA TYR A 4 -37.09 6.63 3.19
C TYR A 4 -36.78 8.09 3.49
N SER A 5 -36.13 8.35 4.61
CA SER A 5 -35.42 9.59 4.87
C SER A 5 -33.98 9.25 5.25
N LYS A 6 -33.22 8.75 4.28
CA LYS A 6 -31.76 8.87 4.28
C LYS A 6 -31.44 10.18 3.56
N SER A 7 -31.09 11.18 4.38
CA SER A 7 -30.27 12.36 4.11
C SER A 7 -29.84 12.61 2.65
N ASN A 8 -30.25 13.77 2.11
CA ASN A 8 -29.88 14.33 0.78
C ASN A 8 -28.37 14.57 0.54
N GLU A 9 -27.47 14.26 1.49
CA GLU A 9 -26.02 14.43 1.33
C GLU A 9 -25.35 13.33 0.49
N SER A 10 -25.98 12.16 0.33
CA SER A 10 -25.40 11.02 -0.41
C SER A 10 -25.40 11.17 -1.93
N ASN A 11 -26.07 12.19 -2.48
CA ASN A 11 -26.21 12.37 -3.93
C ASN A 11 -25.00 13.01 -4.62
N TYR A 12 -24.05 13.59 -3.85
CA TYR A 12 -22.88 14.25 -4.42
C TYR A 12 -21.59 13.43 -4.37
N GLU A 13 -21.51 12.41 -3.51
CA GLU A 13 -20.31 11.58 -3.43
C GLU A 13 -20.28 10.61 -4.63
N PRO A 14 -19.20 10.59 -5.43
CA PRO A 14 -19.09 9.69 -6.56
C PRO A 14 -19.17 8.23 -6.11
N PHE A 15 -19.89 7.40 -6.87
CA PHE A 15 -19.90 5.96 -6.66
C PHE A 15 -18.67 5.33 -7.31
N VAL A 16 -17.82 4.68 -6.52
CA VAL A 16 -16.65 3.96 -7.04
C VAL A 16 -17.05 2.52 -7.31
N LEU A 17 -17.04 2.12 -8.59
CA LEU A 17 -17.25 0.74 -9.00
C LEU A 17 -15.90 0.11 -9.36
N PHE A 18 -15.45 -0.79 -8.49
CA PHE A 18 -14.23 -1.57 -8.70
C PHE A 18 -14.56 -2.95 -9.29
N GLY A 19 -13.90 -3.31 -10.39
CA GLY A 19 -14.03 -4.61 -11.03
C GLY A 19 -13.25 -5.69 -10.30
N SER A 20 -13.96 -6.74 -9.87
CA SER A 20 -13.36 -7.94 -9.28
C SER A 20 -12.38 -8.59 -10.25
N SER A 21 -11.20 -8.95 -9.74
CA SER A 21 -10.18 -9.71 -10.47
C SER A 21 -10.18 -11.20 -10.16
N PHE A 22 -11.11 -11.66 -9.33
CA PHE A 22 -11.21 -13.07 -8.97
C PHE A 22 -11.69 -13.91 -10.16
N PRO A 23 -11.18 -15.14 -10.37
CA PRO A 23 -11.41 -15.91 -11.59
C PRO A 23 -12.87 -16.13 -11.98
N LYS A 24 -13.75 -16.48 -11.03
CA LYS A 24 -15.17 -16.78 -11.29
C LYS A 24 -16.05 -15.52 -11.32
N ASP A 25 -15.58 -14.39 -10.83
CA ASP A 25 -16.32 -13.12 -10.93
C ASP A 25 -16.22 -12.46 -12.31
N LYS A 26 -15.46 -13.06 -13.23
CA LYS A 26 -15.53 -12.71 -14.66
C LYS A 26 -16.81 -13.24 -15.32
N ASP A 27 -17.64 -13.98 -14.58
CA ASP A 27 -18.91 -14.52 -15.05
C ASP A 27 -19.95 -13.43 -15.36
N PHE A 28 -20.84 -13.78 -16.28
CA PHE A 28 -21.90 -12.90 -16.79
C PHE A 28 -22.78 -12.29 -15.69
N ALA A 29 -22.98 -12.99 -14.56
CA ALA A 29 -23.79 -12.50 -13.45
C ALA A 29 -23.17 -11.26 -12.78
N GLN A 30 -21.85 -11.22 -12.59
CA GLN A 30 -21.18 -10.06 -12.01
C GLN A 30 -21.19 -8.87 -12.97
N VAL A 31 -21.01 -9.14 -14.27
CA VAL A 31 -21.17 -8.12 -15.32
C VAL A 31 -22.58 -7.51 -15.29
N CYS A 32 -23.62 -8.34 -15.13
CA CYS A 32 -25.00 -7.85 -14.99
C CYS A 32 -25.20 -6.97 -13.75
N ARG A 33 -24.62 -7.37 -12.60
CA ARG A 33 -24.66 -6.56 -11.36
C ARG A 33 -24.00 -5.20 -11.57
N ASN A 34 -22.79 -5.19 -12.11
CA ASN A 34 -22.06 -3.96 -12.39
C ASN A 34 -22.81 -3.02 -13.35
N ILE A 35 -23.41 -3.56 -14.42
CA ILE A 35 -24.24 -2.77 -15.35
C ILE A 35 -25.50 -2.23 -14.67
N SER A 36 -26.08 -2.98 -13.73
CA SER A 36 -27.24 -2.52 -12.95
C SER A 36 -26.88 -1.35 -12.03
N GLU A 37 -25.70 -1.38 -11.40
CA GLU A 37 -25.20 -0.26 -10.60
C GLU A 37 -24.91 0.99 -11.46
N ILE A 38 -24.30 0.80 -12.63
CA ILE A 38 -24.07 1.88 -13.60
C ILE A 38 -25.39 2.50 -14.03
N ARG A 39 -26.38 1.66 -14.36
CA ARG A 39 -27.73 2.11 -14.72
C ARG A 39 -28.35 2.94 -13.60
N LEU A 40 -28.27 2.49 -12.35
CA LEU A 40 -28.81 3.23 -11.21
C LEU A 40 -28.15 4.60 -11.06
N CYS A 41 -26.82 4.68 -11.21
CA CYS A 41 -26.09 5.96 -11.19
C CYS A 41 -26.51 6.88 -12.35
N MET A 42 -26.71 6.32 -13.55
CA MET A 42 -27.20 7.05 -14.72
C MET A 42 -28.60 7.64 -14.52
N GLU A 43 -29.53 6.86 -13.95
CA GLU A 43 -30.90 7.27 -13.71
C GLU A 43 -31.00 8.34 -12.59
N THR A 44 -30.15 8.22 -11.56
CA THR A 44 -30.11 9.15 -10.41
C THR A 44 -29.25 10.39 -10.63
N GLY A 45 -28.39 10.40 -11.66
CA GLY A 45 -27.45 11.50 -11.91
C GLY A 45 -26.20 11.48 -11.02
N ARG A 46 -25.98 10.39 -10.28
CA ARG A 46 -24.79 10.23 -9.45
C ARG A 46 -23.56 9.98 -10.32
N MET A 47 -22.47 10.69 -10.05
CA MET A 47 -21.18 10.44 -10.72
C MET A 47 -20.69 9.03 -10.42
N ILE A 48 -20.13 8.34 -11.42
CA ILE A 48 -19.52 7.02 -11.26
C ILE A 48 -18.05 7.03 -11.67
N ILE A 49 -17.21 6.39 -10.84
CA ILE A 49 -15.78 6.17 -11.10
C ILE A 49 -15.59 4.67 -11.34
N LEU A 50 -15.14 4.31 -12.55
CA LEU A 50 -14.89 2.94 -12.97
C LEU A 50 -13.41 2.60 -12.79
N LEU A 51 -13.13 1.57 -11.96
CA LEU A 51 -11.79 1.06 -11.69
C LEU A 51 -11.72 -0.41 -12.11
N ASN A 52 -10.68 -0.80 -12.85
CA ASN A 52 -10.41 -2.21 -13.17
C ASN A 52 -11.57 -2.97 -13.86
N LEU A 53 -12.28 -2.31 -14.79
CA LEU A 53 -13.49 -2.86 -15.44
C LEU A 53 -13.30 -3.08 -16.95
N GLU A 54 -12.44 -4.02 -17.32
CA GLU A 54 -12.19 -4.36 -18.72
C GLU A 54 -13.42 -5.00 -19.41
N ASN A 55 -14.14 -5.84 -18.67
CA ASN A 55 -15.21 -6.68 -19.22
C ASN A 55 -16.52 -5.92 -19.50
N LEU A 56 -16.59 -4.62 -19.19
CA LEU A 56 -17.80 -3.82 -19.37
C LEU A 56 -17.77 -2.92 -20.61
N TYR A 57 -16.65 -2.83 -21.33
CA TYR A 57 -16.51 -1.87 -22.43
C TYR A 57 -17.50 -2.12 -23.57
N GLU A 58 -17.73 -3.37 -23.94
CA GLU A 58 -18.75 -3.72 -24.95
C GLU A 58 -20.16 -3.29 -24.50
N SER A 59 -20.43 -3.43 -23.20
CA SER A 59 -21.75 -3.16 -22.62
C SER A 59 -22.06 -1.66 -22.53
N LEU A 60 -21.02 -0.83 -22.38
CA LEU A 60 -21.12 0.62 -22.24
C LEU A 60 -20.92 1.38 -23.57
N TYR A 61 -20.82 0.66 -24.69
CA TYR A 61 -20.46 1.27 -25.97
C TYR A 61 -21.39 2.42 -26.39
N ASP A 62 -22.70 2.21 -26.37
CA ASP A 62 -23.68 3.22 -26.80
C ASP A 62 -23.72 4.42 -25.83
N LEU A 63 -23.50 4.17 -24.53
CA LEU A 63 -23.35 5.21 -23.51
C LEU A 63 -22.13 6.12 -23.79
N LEU A 64 -20.97 5.51 -24.06
CA LEU A 64 -19.73 6.25 -24.29
C LEU A 64 -19.73 7.01 -25.63
N ASN A 65 -20.55 6.56 -26.59
CA ASN A 65 -20.80 7.31 -27.82
C ASN A 65 -21.70 8.54 -27.65
N GLN A 66 -22.35 8.69 -26.49
CA GLN A 66 -23.35 9.73 -26.25
C GLN A 66 -24.50 9.70 -27.28
N TYR A 67 -24.86 8.51 -27.78
CA TYR A 67 -25.99 8.32 -28.69
C TYR A 67 -27.32 8.36 -27.93
N TYR A 68 -27.69 9.53 -27.44
CA TYR A 68 -28.90 9.73 -26.66
C TYR A 68 -30.14 9.88 -27.56
N ILE A 69 -31.18 9.10 -27.25
CA ILE A 69 -32.52 9.27 -27.79
C ILE A 69 -33.28 10.20 -26.84
N LYS A 70 -33.66 11.39 -27.32
CA LYS A 70 -34.47 12.34 -26.53
C LYS A 70 -35.95 12.01 -26.68
N SER A 71 -36.64 11.81 -25.56
CA SER A 71 -38.10 11.73 -25.51
C SER A 71 -38.61 12.69 -24.43
N GLY A 72 -39.26 13.77 -24.87
CA GLY A 72 -39.64 14.89 -24.00
C GLY A 72 -38.41 15.56 -23.37
N ARG A 73 -38.40 15.68 -22.04
CA ARG A 73 -37.27 16.23 -21.25
C ARG A 73 -36.23 15.17 -20.85
N HIS A 74 -36.44 13.91 -21.20
CA HIS A 74 -35.58 12.80 -20.78
C HIS A 74 -34.68 12.32 -21.92
N ARG A 75 -33.45 11.96 -21.57
CA ARG A 75 -32.47 11.35 -22.47
C ARG A 75 -32.40 9.86 -22.17
N TYR A 76 -32.39 9.03 -23.20
CA TYR A 76 -32.28 7.57 -23.06
C TYR A 76 -31.11 7.06 -23.86
N VAL A 77 -30.46 6.01 -23.37
CA VAL A 77 -29.42 5.28 -24.08
C VAL A 77 -29.62 3.78 -23.92
N ASP A 78 -29.20 3.01 -24.90
CA ASP A 78 -29.19 1.56 -24.81
C ASP A 78 -27.94 1.10 -24.04
N LEU A 79 -28.11 0.26 -23.02
CA LEU A 79 -27.02 -0.49 -22.41
C LEU A 79 -27.08 -1.92 -22.94
N GLY A 80 -25.97 -2.37 -23.52
CA GLY A 80 -25.85 -3.71 -24.08
C GLY A 80 -25.41 -4.72 -23.03
N LEU A 81 -26.01 -5.90 -23.04
CA LEU A 81 -25.60 -7.08 -22.27
C LEU A 81 -25.68 -8.27 -23.23
N ARG A 82 -24.57 -8.52 -23.94
CA ARG A 82 -24.52 -9.47 -25.07
C ARG A 82 -25.63 -9.21 -26.09
N THR A 83 -26.62 -10.09 -26.17
CA THR A 83 -27.76 -10.00 -27.10
C THR A 83 -28.91 -9.15 -26.58
N HIS A 84 -28.94 -8.83 -25.28
CA HIS A 84 -29.98 -8.01 -24.67
C HIS A 84 -29.55 -6.55 -24.66
N ARG A 85 -30.46 -5.65 -25.08
CA ARG A 85 -30.27 -4.21 -24.97
C ARG A 85 -31.38 -3.63 -24.11
N MET A 86 -31.01 -2.81 -23.14
CA MET A 86 -31.94 -2.16 -22.22
C MET A 86 -31.88 -0.65 -22.39
N LYS A 87 -33.05 -0.03 -22.60
CA LYS A 87 -33.18 1.43 -22.61
C LYS A 87 -33.12 1.95 -21.18
N CYS A 88 -32.12 2.79 -20.92
CA CYS A 88 -31.88 3.39 -19.61
C CYS A 88 -32.00 4.91 -19.72
N SER A 89 -32.65 5.54 -18.75
CA SER A 89 -32.72 7.01 -18.67
C SER A 89 -31.37 7.56 -18.19
N VAL A 90 -30.96 8.70 -18.74
CA VAL A 90 -29.70 9.37 -18.42
C VAL A 90 -30.00 10.77 -17.89
N HIS A 91 -29.75 10.95 -16.59
CA HIS A 91 -29.89 12.24 -15.93
C HIS A 91 -28.94 13.30 -16.52
N GLU A 92 -29.28 14.59 -16.39
CA GLU A 92 -28.49 15.70 -16.96
C GLU A 92 -27.09 15.80 -16.34
N ASP A 93 -27.02 15.63 -15.02
CA ASP A 93 -25.80 15.75 -14.22
C ASP A 93 -24.91 14.50 -14.17
N PHE A 94 -25.32 13.39 -14.81
CA PHE A 94 -24.55 12.15 -14.79
C PHE A 94 -23.15 12.35 -15.41
N LYS A 95 -22.12 11.89 -14.71
CA LYS A 95 -20.72 11.88 -15.15
C LYS A 95 -20.11 10.50 -14.93
N LEU A 96 -19.29 10.07 -15.89
CA LEU A 96 -18.55 8.82 -15.84
C LEU A 96 -17.06 9.14 -15.96
N ILE A 97 -16.28 8.66 -15.00
CA ILE A 97 -14.82 8.76 -14.98
C ILE A 97 -14.26 7.34 -15.06
N LEU A 98 -13.36 7.08 -16.00
CA LEU A 98 -12.63 5.82 -16.11
C LEU A 98 -11.18 6.06 -15.71
N ILE A 99 -10.71 5.37 -14.67
CA ILE A 99 -9.30 5.43 -14.25
C ILE A 99 -8.65 4.10 -14.60
N ALA A 100 -7.53 4.18 -15.32
CA ALA A 100 -6.76 3.03 -15.77
C ALA A 100 -5.29 3.41 -15.95
N GLU A 101 -4.41 2.42 -15.85
CA GLU A 101 -2.98 2.62 -16.03
C GLU A 101 -2.62 2.97 -17.48
N LYS A 102 -1.63 3.84 -17.65
CA LYS A 102 -1.18 4.31 -18.96
C LYS A 102 -0.82 3.15 -19.89
N LYS A 103 -0.02 2.19 -19.42
CA LYS A 103 0.44 1.02 -20.20
C LYS A 103 -0.76 0.22 -20.72
N LYS A 104 -1.74 -0.04 -19.84
CA LYS A 104 -2.98 -0.76 -20.12
C LYS A 104 -3.87 -0.04 -21.14
N VAL A 105 -4.05 1.27 -21.00
CA VAL A 105 -4.83 2.10 -21.95
C VAL A 105 -4.23 2.07 -23.36
N TYR A 106 -2.90 2.07 -23.48
CA TYR A 106 -2.26 2.06 -24.80
C TYR A 106 -2.13 0.68 -25.43
N LYS A 107 -2.02 -0.39 -24.63
CA LYS A 107 -1.84 -1.76 -25.13
C LYS A 107 -3.16 -2.50 -25.33
N ASP A 108 -4.07 -2.39 -24.37
CA ASP A 108 -5.21 -3.32 -24.27
C ASP A 108 -6.53 -2.66 -24.68
N PHE A 109 -6.66 -1.35 -24.49
CA PHE A 109 -7.94 -0.69 -24.74
C PHE A 109 -8.17 -0.52 -26.25
N PRO A 110 -9.37 -0.86 -26.75
CA PRO A 110 -9.70 -0.61 -28.14
C PRO A 110 -9.57 0.88 -28.48
N THR A 111 -8.87 1.21 -29.58
CA THR A 111 -8.74 2.59 -30.08
C THR A 111 -10.07 3.36 -30.13
N PRO A 112 -11.21 2.75 -30.54
CA PRO A 112 -12.48 3.45 -30.55
C PRO A 112 -12.99 3.84 -29.14
N LEU A 113 -12.66 3.09 -28.10
CA LEU A 113 -13.00 3.44 -26.71
C LEU A 113 -12.19 4.65 -26.26
N VAL A 114 -10.88 4.59 -26.47
CA VAL A 114 -9.93 5.64 -26.09
C VAL A 114 -10.27 6.97 -26.78
N ASN A 115 -10.73 6.94 -28.04
CA ASN A 115 -11.09 8.16 -28.78
C ASN A 115 -12.42 8.80 -28.36
N ARG A 116 -13.22 8.15 -27.50
CA ARG A 116 -14.51 8.67 -27.01
C ARG A 116 -14.43 9.30 -25.63
N LEU A 117 -13.33 9.05 -24.93
CA LEU A 117 -13.08 9.59 -23.61
C LEU A 117 -12.20 10.84 -23.73
N GLU A 118 -12.47 11.82 -22.86
CA GLU A 118 -11.53 12.90 -22.58
C GLU A 118 -10.37 12.34 -21.76
N LYS A 119 -9.14 12.63 -22.18
CA LYS A 119 -7.94 11.99 -21.63
C LYS A 119 -7.22 12.98 -20.73
N HIS A 120 -7.12 12.65 -19.46
CA HIS A 120 -6.28 13.37 -18.51
C HIS A 120 -5.21 12.43 -17.98
N PHE A 121 -3.97 12.88 -18.01
CA PHE A 121 -2.87 12.20 -17.34
C PHE A 121 -2.74 12.80 -15.95
N ILE A 122 -2.92 11.96 -14.94
CA ILE A 122 -2.73 12.32 -13.54
C ILE A 122 -1.54 11.49 -13.07
N ASN A 123 -0.53 12.16 -12.53
CA ASN A 123 0.55 11.56 -11.75
C ASN A 123 0.58 12.27 -10.40
N ASN A 124 1.24 11.69 -9.40
CA ASN A 124 1.32 12.33 -8.10
C ASN A 124 2.08 13.67 -8.19
N GLU A 125 3.03 13.79 -9.12
CA GLU A 125 3.78 15.03 -9.37
C GLU A 125 2.90 16.21 -9.82
N THR A 126 1.78 16.00 -10.53
CA THR A 126 0.90 17.10 -10.96
C THR A 126 0.09 17.70 -9.81
N VAL A 127 -0.10 16.97 -8.72
CA VAL A 127 -0.85 17.43 -7.54
C VAL A 127 0.04 18.20 -6.56
N LEU A 128 1.36 18.06 -6.68
CA LEU A 128 2.33 18.68 -5.77
C LEU A 128 2.39 20.20 -5.91
N GLU A 129 2.49 20.87 -4.76
CA GLU A 129 2.88 22.27 -4.65
C GLU A 129 4.36 22.47 -5.03
N ASP A 130 4.74 23.68 -5.44
CA ASP A 130 6.09 23.93 -5.94
C ASP A 130 7.19 23.64 -4.91
N TRP A 131 6.93 23.89 -3.63
CA TRP A 131 7.89 23.55 -2.57
C TRP A 131 8.04 22.04 -2.37
N GLN A 132 7.00 21.24 -2.64
CA GLN A 132 7.04 19.78 -2.58
C GLN A 132 7.80 19.19 -3.77
N LYS A 133 7.67 19.81 -4.95
CA LYS A 133 8.47 19.44 -6.13
C LYS A 133 9.97 19.57 -5.88
N ASN A 134 10.39 20.63 -5.18
CA ASN A 134 11.80 20.77 -4.77
C ASN A 134 12.27 19.58 -3.90
N VAL A 135 11.42 19.10 -2.99
CA VAL A 135 11.74 17.92 -2.17
C VAL A 135 11.80 16.65 -3.03
N VAL A 136 10.92 16.51 -4.03
CA VAL A 136 10.98 15.40 -4.98
C VAL A 136 12.31 15.38 -5.74
N ASP A 137 12.77 16.55 -6.21
CA ASP A 137 14.07 16.67 -6.89
C ASP A 137 15.23 16.27 -5.95
N ASP A 138 15.16 16.65 -4.67
CA ASP A 138 16.18 16.27 -3.69
C ASP A 138 16.15 14.77 -3.35
N ILE A 139 14.96 14.16 -3.32
CA ILE A 139 14.81 12.70 -3.19
C ILE A 139 15.38 11.99 -4.42
N GLU A 140 15.16 12.50 -5.62
CA GLU A 140 15.70 11.92 -6.85
C GLU A 140 17.24 11.97 -6.87
N LYS A 141 17.84 13.09 -6.45
CA LYS A 141 19.29 13.19 -6.25
C LYS A 141 19.79 12.19 -5.21
N TRP A 142 19.07 12.05 -4.09
CA TRP A 142 19.42 11.08 -3.05
C TRP A 142 19.38 9.64 -3.58
N LEU A 143 18.29 9.23 -4.25
CA LEU A 143 18.14 7.89 -4.85
C LEU A 143 19.24 7.60 -5.88
N THR A 144 19.59 8.58 -6.71
CA THR A 144 20.68 8.45 -7.68
C THR A 144 22.04 8.31 -6.98
N SER A 145 22.26 9.01 -5.87
CA SER A 145 23.49 8.82 -5.06
C SER A 145 23.51 7.47 -4.32
N PHE A 146 22.34 6.95 -3.99
CA PHE A 146 22.15 5.68 -3.29
C PHE A 146 22.55 4.49 -4.17
N VAL A 147 22.29 4.57 -5.48
CA VAL A 147 22.61 3.53 -6.47
C VAL A 147 23.70 4.00 -7.44
N THR A 148 24.95 3.55 -7.28
CA THR A 148 26.08 4.03 -8.11
C THR A 148 26.84 2.92 -8.83
N ASP A 149 26.44 1.67 -8.62
CA ASP A 149 27.09 0.53 -9.24
C ASP A 149 26.54 0.36 -10.66
N ASN A 150 27.42 0.28 -11.66
CA ASN A 150 27.02 0.03 -13.04
C ASN A 150 26.22 -1.28 -13.12
N GLY A 151 24.91 -1.17 -13.33
CA GLY A 151 23.99 -2.30 -13.48
C GLY A 151 23.09 -2.60 -12.27
N PHE A 152 23.28 -1.96 -11.12
CA PHE A 152 22.29 -1.96 -10.03
C PHE A 152 21.35 -0.77 -10.24
N LYS A 153 20.04 -0.97 -10.24
CA LYS A 153 19.03 0.09 -10.46
C LYS A 153 18.33 0.47 -9.16
N ILE A 154 17.62 1.60 -9.18
CA ILE A 154 16.75 2.02 -8.06
C ILE A 154 15.65 0.98 -7.82
N GLU A 155 15.12 0.40 -8.88
CA GLU A 155 14.11 -0.68 -8.85
C GLU A 155 14.63 -1.96 -8.18
N ASP A 156 15.94 -2.24 -8.26
CA ASP A 156 16.58 -3.36 -7.57
C ASP A 156 16.78 -3.05 -6.08
N ALA A 157 16.99 -1.76 -5.74
CA ALA A 157 17.27 -1.32 -4.39
C ALA A 157 16.01 -1.15 -3.53
N PHE A 158 14.92 -0.73 -4.14
CA PHE A 158 13.64 -0.43 -3.49
C PHE A 158 12.55 -1.25 -4.16
N VAL A 159 12.08 -2.29 -3.47
CA VAL A 159 11.19 -3.31 -4.06
C VAL A 159 9.84 -2.70 -4.44
N GLY A 160 9.49 -2.75 -5.72
CA GLY A 160 8.25 -2.18 -6.26
C GLY A 160 8.27 -0.64 -6.36
N TYR A 161 9.47 -0.06 -6.50
CA TYR A 161 9.65 1.35 -6.84
C TYR A 161 9.28 1.62 -8.31
N ASN A 162 8.62 2.73 -8.56
CA ASN A 162 8.34 3.25 -9.90
C ASN A 162 8.59 4.77 -9.95
N SER A 163 8.44 5.37 -11.14
CA SER A 163 8.69 6.81 -11.34
C SER A 163 7.82 7.72 -10.47
N ASP A 164 6.64 7.26 -10.06
CA ASP A 164 5.66 8.01 -9.28
C ASP A 164 5.82 7.84 -7.76
N THR A 165 6.60 6.84 -7.32
CA THR A 165 6.81 6.50 -5.91
C THR A 165 7.41 7.67 -5.13
N LYS A 166 8.38 8.39 -5.71
CA LYS A 166 9.00 9.56 -5.07
C LYS A 166 7.97 10.65 -4.74
N ALA A 167 7.03 10.91 -5.65
CA ALA A 167 6.00 11.92 -5.45
C ALA A 167 4.95 11.46 -4.43
N ALA A 168 4.53 10.19 -4.50
CA ALA A 168 3.61 9.59 -3.53
C ALA A 168 4.16 9.67 -2.09
N VAL A 169 5.44 9.33 -1.91
CA VAL A 169 6.12 9.38 -0.62
C VAL A 169 6.16 10.81 -0.08
N VAL A 170 6.53 11.79 -0.92
CA VAL A 170 6.57 13.21 -0.54
C VAL A 170 5.17 13.72 -0.19
N LEU A 171 4.14 13.31 -0.92
CA LEU A 171 2.75 13.67 -0.64
C LEU A 171 2.31 13.14 0.74
N GLN A 172 2.55 11.86 1.02
CA GLN A 172 2.24 11.25 2.31
C GLN A 172 3.03 11.89 3.46
N ALA A 173 4.33 12.17 3.24
CA ALA A 173 5.15 12.83 4.24
C ALA A 173 4.67 14.27 4.51
N SER A 174 4.29 15.01 3.46
CA SER A 174 3.77 16.37 3.56
C SER A 174 2.47 16.46 4.36
N ALA A 175 1.61 15.44 4.25
CA ALA A 175 0.35 15.38 5.00
C ALA A 175 0.56 15.43 6.52
N LYS A 176 1.71 14.98 7.03
CA LYS A 176 2.04 15.02 8.47
C LYS A 176 2.51 16.39 8.97
N PHE A 177 2.93 17.29 8.09
CA PHE A 177 3.59 18.55 8.45
C PHE A 177 2.85 19.80 7.94
N GLN A 178 1.54 19.70 7.68
CA GLN A 178 0.75 20.83 7.15
C GLN A 178 0.70 22.07 8.06
N LYS A 179 0.89 21.90 9.39
CA LYS A 179 0.65 22.94 10.41
C LYS A 179 1.82 23.86 10.77
N SER A 180 3.02 23.68 10.21
CA SER A 180 4.14 24.61 10.49
C SER A 180 4.08 25.85 9.57
N ASP A 181 4.70 26.96 9.96
CA ASP A 181 4.67 28.21 9.16
C ASP A 181 5.93 28.41 8.28
N ASN A 182 7.05 27.72 8.60
CA ASN A 182 8.31 27.85 7.89
C ASN A 182 8.47 26.81 6.77
N THR A 183 8.46 27.25 5.51
CA THR A 183 8.59 26.38 4.32
C THR A 183 9.93 25.64 4.25
N PHE A 184 11.03 26.25 4.70
CA PHE A 184 12.34 25.59 4.64
C PHE A 184 12.44 24.43 5.63
N GLU A 185 11.96 24.64 6.86
CA GLU A 185 11.86 23.57 7.86
C GLU A 185 10.90 22.46 7.40
N LYS A 186 9.78 22.82 6.77
CA LYS A 186 8.87 21.83 6.15
C LYS A 186 9.59 20.97 5.12
N GLN A 187 10.32 21.59 4.20
CA GLN A 187 11.04 20.88 3.15
C GLN A 187 12.02 19.87 3.76
N GLU A 188 12.82 20.30 4.74
CA GLU A 188 13.79 19.41 5.40
C GLU A 188 13.08 18.27 6.15
N MET A 189 12.03 18.55 6.92
CA MET A 189 11.28 17.53 7.65
C MET A 189 10.61 16.51 6.71
N VAL A 190 9.99 16.98 5.62
CA VAL A 190 9.37 16.14 4.61
C VAL A 190 10.43 15.33 3.87
N PHE A 191 11.59 15.91 3.56
CA PHE A 191 12.71 15.20 2.95
C PHE A 191 13.19 14.04 3.83
N GLN A 192 13.45 14.30 5.12
CA GLN A 192 13.89 13.27 6.06
C GLN A 192 12.85 12.16 6.23
N LEU A 193 11.57 12.51 6.40
CA LEU A 193 10.50 11.51 6.50
C LEU A 193 10.34 10.70 5.21
N SER A 194 10.49 11.34 4.04
CA SER A 194 10.42 10.67 2.74
C SER A 194 11.53 9.63 2.58
N LYS A 195 12.76 9.97 3.00
CA LYS A 195 13.86 8.99 3.06
C LYS A 195 13.52 7.80 3.95
N LYS A 196 12.94 8.04 5.15
CA LYS A 196 12.53 6.96 6.05
C LYS A 196 11.47 6.05 5.41
N LEU A 197 10.44 6.63 4.77
CA LEU A 197 9.40 5.87 4.08
C LEU A 197 9.97 5.03 2.93
N LEU A 198 10.89 5.57 2.13
CA LEU A 198 11.55 4.82 1.06
C LEU A 198 12.38 3.65 1.62
N LEU A 199 13.07 3.86 2.74
CA LEU A 199 13.85 2.79 3.38
C LEU A 199 12.99 1.61 3.86
N GLN A 200 11.69 1.81 4.12
CA GLN A 200 10.78 0.71 4.43
C GLN A 200 10.69 -0.30 3.28
N MET A 201 10.95 0.12 2.04
CA MET A 201 10.93 -0.73 0.84
C MET A 201 12.33 -1.21 0.41
N ALA A 202 13.39 -0.78 1.11
CA ALA A 202 14.76 -1.06 0.70
C ALA A 202 15.16 -2.51 1.00
N THR A 203 15.88 -3.12 0.07
CA THR A 203 16.50 -4.43 0.30
C THR A 203 17.71 -4.31 1.22
N PRO A 204 18.01 -5.32 2.04
CA PRO A 204 19.16 -5.26 2.94
C PRO A 204 20.48 -5.11 2.16
N ASP A 205 20.62 -5.77 1.00
CA ASP A 205 21.83 -5.67 0.19
C ASP A 205 22.05 -4.26 -0.40
N ALA A 206 20.98 -3.57 -0.78
CA ALA A 206 21.01 -2.17 -1.18
C ALA A 206 21.53 -1.25 -0.08
N VAL A 207 20.99 -1.40 1.14
CA VAL A 207 21.43 -0.60 2.29
C VAL A 207 22.91 -0.85 2.57
N ILE A 208 23.36 -2.10 2.58
CA ILE A 208 24.76 -2.45 2.82
C ILE A 208 25.70 -1.84 1.78
N ARG A 209 25.31 -1.82 0.50
CA ARG A 209 26.08 -1.15 -0.56
C ARG A 209 26.17 0.34 -0.30
N ALA A 210 25.08 0.98 0.11
CA ALA A 210 25.02 2.40 0.39
C ALA A 210 25.86 2.79 1.64
N LEU A 211 25.94 1.93 2.67
CA LEU A 211 26.74 2.18 3.88
C LEU A 211 28.23 2.43 3.60
N LYS A 212 28.77 1.92 2.50
CA LYS A 212 30.20 2.04 2.14
C LYS A 212 30.58 3.39 1.54
N LYS A 213 29.61 4.24 1.21
CA LYS A 213 29.84 5.43 0.37
C LYS A 213 30.14 6.71 1.15
N ASN A 214 29.31 7.03 2.14
CA ASN A 214 29.36 8.31 2.85
C ASN A 214 29.15 8.10 4.34
N VAL A 215 30.04 8.63 5.19
CA VAL A 215 29.99 8.46 6.65
C VAL A 215 28.70 9.01 7.25
N LYS A 216 28.26 10.21 6.86
CA LYS A 216 27.03 10.83 7.41
C LYS A 216 25.79 10.04 7.01
N GLU A 217 25.72 9.67 5.73
CA GLU A 217 24.62 8.87 5.21
C GLU A 217 24.61 7.47 5.83
N SER A 218 25.78 6.86 6.03
CA SER A 218 25.95 5.55 6.66
C SER A 218 25.40 5.55 8.09
N LEU A 219 25.66 6.60 8.87
CA LEU A 219 25.07 6.74 10.22
C LEU A 219 23.55 6.86 10.17
N PHE A 220 23.01 7.68 9.26
CA PHE A 220 21.56 7.81 9.06
C PHE A 220 20.92 6.47 8.68
N LEU A 221 21.47 5.78 7.68
CA LEU A 221 20.97 4.48 7.23
C LEU A 221 21.03 3.43 8.33
N LYS A 222 22.10 3.40 9.13
CA LYS A 222 22.22 2.47 10.26
C LYS A 222 21.13 2.70 11.30
N GLN A 223 20.95 3.96 11.69
CA GLN A 223 19.96 4.35 12.69
C GLN A 223 18.54 4.03 12.21
N VAL A 224 18.20 4.41 10.97
CA VAL A 224 16.83 4.24 10.47
C VAL A 224 16.55 2.78 10.16
N TYR A 225 17.37 2.12 9.35
CA TYR A 225 17.02 0.80 8.80
C TYR A 225 17.18 -0.33 9.83
N PHE A 226 18.21 -0.31 10.67
CA PHE A 226 18.49 -1.41 11.61
C PHE A 226 17.99 -1.17 13.04
N PHE A 227 17.65 0.06 13.42
CA PHE A 227 17.25 0.37 14.80
C PHE A 227 15.83 0.93 14.91
N GLU A 228 15.48 1.95 14.12
CA GLU A 228 14.12 2.51 14.11
C GLU A 228 13.13 1.57 13.40
N GLN A 229 13.52 1.04 12.24
CA GLN A 229 12.72 0.13 11.43
C GLN A 229 13.04 -1.33 11.76
N GLU A 230 12.11 -2.22 11.41
CA GLU A 230 12.25 -3.65 11.67
C GLU A 230 12.09 -4.43 10.37
N HIS A 231 13.23 -4.83 9.81
CA HIS A 231 13.34 -5.57 8.55
C HIS A 231 13.84 -7.00 8.72
N SER A 232 14.14 -7.43 9.96
CA SER A 232 14.80 -8.72 10.19
C SER A 232 13.87 -9.90 9.98
N SER A 233 12.59 -9.76 10.30
CA SER A 233 11.59 -10.82 10.21
C SER A 233 10.17 -10.25 10.20
N LEU A 234 9.23 -11.03 9.70
CA LEU A 234 7.81 -10.69 9.76
C LEU A 234 7.31 -10.59 11.22
N GLY A 235 7.74 -11.52 12.08
CA GLY A 235 7.38 -11.50 13.50
C GLY A 235 7.84 -10.24 14.21
N GLY A 236 9.11 -9.84 14.02
CA GLY A 236 9.64 -8.59 14.57
C GLY A 236 8.87 -7.37 14.05
N LEU A 237 8.62 -7.31 12.74
CA LEU A 237 7.88 -6.22 12.12
C LEU A 237 6.49 -6.07 12.75
N LEU A 238 5.76 -7.18 12.90
CA LEU A 238 4.43 -7.18 13.50
C LEU A 238 4.46 -6.77 14.97
N GLN A 239 5.45 -7.19 15.76
CA GLN A 239 5.61 -6.74 17.15
C GLN A 239 5.89 -5.24 17.24
N ARG A 240 6.80 -4.74 16.40
CA ARG A 240 7.15 -3.32 16.34
C ARG A 240 5.92 -2.48 15.98
N ILE A 241 5.19 -2.89 14.96
CA ILE A 241 3.97 -2.19 14.52
C ILE A 241 2.87 -2.27 15.57
N SER A 242 2.68 -3.43 16.22
CA SER A 242 1.64 -3.62 17.25
C SER A 242 1.89 -2.77 18.51
N SER A 243 3.14 -2.39 18.76
CA SER A 243 3.52 -1.53 19.89
C SER A 243 3.21 -0.04 19.64
N ASP A 244 3.06 0.38 18.38
CA ASP A 244 2.67 1.74 18.02
C ASP A 244 1.15 1.92 18.13
N PHE A 245 0.69 2.81 19.02
CA PHE A 245 -0.72 2.96 19.41
C PHE A 245 -1.69 3.42 18.32
N GLU A 246 -1.23 3.79 17.11
CA GLU A 246 -2.09 4.30 16.03
C GLU A 246 -2.80 3.20 15.22
N ASN A 247 -3.91 3.56 14.56
CA ASN A 247 -4.84 2.71 13.81
C ASN A 247 -4.21 1.97 12.60
N LYS A 248 -3.38 0.95 12.87
CA LYS A 248 -2.65 0.19 11.85
C LYS A 248 -3.34 -1.16 11.59
N PHE A 249 -4.43 -1.14 10.82
CA PHE A 249 -5.19 -2.34 10.48
C PHE A 249 -4.62 -3.10 9.28
N LEU A 250 -3.85 -2.41 8.42
CA LEU A 250 -3.42 -2.91 7.12
C LEU A 250 -1.91 -2.82 6.98
N ILE A 251 -1.27 -3.99 6.89
CA ILE A 251 0.17 -4.12 6.71
C ILE A 251 0.40 -4.87 5.41
N GLN A 252 1.33 -4.38 4.60
CA GLN A 252 1.85 -5.10 3.45
C GLN A 252 3.32 -5.41 3.66
N ALA A 253 3.68 -6.68 3.54
CA ALA A 253 5.06 -7.14 3.54
C ALA A 253 5.40 -7.71 2.16
N THR A 254 6.37 -7.12 1.48
CA THR A 254 6.96 -7.74 0.28
C THR A 254 8.14 -8.61 0.68
N SER A 255 8.32 -9.74 0.02
CA SER A 255 9.43 -10.64 0.32
C SER A 255 9.98 -11.30 -0.94
N HIS A 256 11.25 -11.69 -0.88
CA HIS A 256 11.90 -12.55 -1.87
C HIS A 256 11.99 -14.01 -1.40
N SER A 257 11.57 -14.28 -0.17
CA SER A 257 11.52 -15.64 0.37
C SER A 257 10.43 -16.48 -0.28
N LEU A 258 10.44 -17.78 0.01
CA LEU A 258 9.38 -18.68 -0.44
C LEU A 258 8.10 -18.46 0.38
N PRO A 259 6.93 -18.85 -0.15
CA PRO A 259 5.70 -18.87 0.61
C PRO A 259 5.85 -19.63 1.93
N MET A 260 5.22 -19.10 2.99
CA MET A 260 5.26 -19.74 4.30
C MET A 260 4.48 -21.05 4.26
N TYR A 261 4.97 -22.10 4.93
CA TYR A 261 4.23 -23.34 5.15
C TYR A 261 3.86 -23.48 6.63
N GLN A 262 3.32 -24.64 7.01
CA GLN A 262 2.81 -24.86 8.36
C GLN A 262 3.87 -24.64 9.45
N ARG A 263 5.14 -24.96 9.18
CA ARG A 263 6.24 -24.78 10.14
C ARG A 263 6.55 -23.31 10.36
N GLU A 264 6.67 -22.54 9.30
CA GLU A 264 6.96 -21.10 9.32
C GLU A 264 5.83 -20.34 10.03
N ILE A 265 4.58 -20.74 9.79
CA ILE A 265 3.41 -20.18 10.49
C ILE A 265 3.45 -20.51 11.98
N HIS A 266 3.81 -21.74 12.36
CA HIS A 266 3.94 -22.11 13.76
C HIS A 266 5.04 -21.29 14.46
N SER A 267 6.22 -21.17 13.82
CA SER A 267 7.30 -20.32 14.30
C SER A 267 6.86 -18.85 14.43
N LEU A 268 6.05 -18.33 13.51
CA LEU A 268 5.51 -16.97 13.60
C LEU A 268 4.58 -16.81 14.80
N LYS A 269 3.71 -17.80 15.07
CA LYS A 269 2.84 -17.79 16.25
C LYS A 269 3.66 -17.80 17.54
N ASP A 270 4.71 -18.62 17.61
CA ASP A 270 5.60 -18.69 18.76
C ASP A 270 6.31 -17.35 18.99
N ILE A 271 6.84 -16.72 17.94
CA ILE A 271 7.49 -15.40 18.02
C ILE A 271 6.51 -14.36 18.55
N LEU A 272 5.27 -14.36 18.07
CA LEU A 272 4.24 -13.41 18.47
C LEU A 272 3.53 -13.76 19.79
N ASN A 273 3.87 -14.88 20.43
CA ASN A 273 3.18 -15.44 21.59
C ASN A 273 1.66 -15.56 21.38
N LEU A 274 1.25 -16.05 20.20
CA LEU A 274 -0.15 -16.19 19.81
C LEU A 274 -0.66 -17.62 20.05
N GLU A 275 -1.91 -17.73 20.49
CA GLU A 275 -2.63 -18.99 20.47
C GLU A 275 -2.94 -19.43 19.03
N ASP A 276 -3.16 -20.73 18.83
CA ASP A 276 -3.39 -21.29 17.51
C ASP A 276 -4.57 -20.68 16.74
N LYS A 277 -5.58 -20.17 17.47
CA LYS A 277 -6.79 -19.57 16.91
C LYS A 277 -6.65 -18.08 16.59
N GLN A 278 -5.52 -17.45 16.94
CA GLN A 278 -5.31 -16.00 16.80
C GLN A 278 -4.66 -15.61 15.47
N LEU A 279 -4.26 -16.58 14.66
CA LEU A 279 -3.65 -16.31 13.37
C LEU A 279 -4.12 -17.34 12.34
N ASP A 280 -4.76 -16.83 11.29
CA ASP A 280 -5.08 -17.61 10.09
C ASP A 280 -4.30 -17.06 8.90
N ARG A 281 -3.86 -17.98 8.03
CA ARG A 281 -3.23 -17.67 6.76
C ARG A 281 -4.03 -18.28 5.63
N VAL A 282 -4.27 -17.50 4.58
CA VAL A 282 -4.95 -17.95 3.37
C VAL A 282 -4.21 -17.42 2.14
N HIS A 283 -4.06 -18.26 1.12
CA HIS A 283 -3.55 -17.83 -0.18
C HIS A 283 -4.59 -16.98 -0.90
N LEU A 284 -4.19 -15.84 -1.46
CA LEU A 284 -5.11 -14.96 -2.17
C LEU A 284 -5.66 -15.63 -3.44
N GLU A 285 -4.85 -16.48 -4.07
CA GLU A 285 -5.19 -17.28 -5.24
C GLU A 285 -6.21 -18.40 -4.93
N ALA A 286 -6.43 -18.74 -3.65
CA ALA A 286 -7.41 -19.76 -3.27
C ALA A 286 -8.86 -19.26 -3.37
N PHE A 287 -9.09 -17.95 -3.44
CA PHE A 287 -10.42 -17.39 -3.60
C PHE A 287 -10.80 -17.36 -5.08
N GLU A 288 -11.98 -17.90 -5.38
CA GLU A 288 -12.49 -17.89 -6.76
C GLU A 288 -13.41 -16.70 -7.02
N THR A 289 -14.01 -16.14 -5.97
CA THR A 289 -14.92 -14.97 -6.03
C THR A 289 -14.59 -13.93 -4.95
N GLU A 290 -14.94 -12.67 -5.23
CA GLU A 290 -14.88 -11.55 -4.28
C GLU A 290 -15.78 -11.81 -3.08
N TYR A 291 -16.91 -12.49 -3.28
CA TYR A 291 -17.81 -12.86 -2.19
C TYR A 291 -17.13 -13.76 -1.16
N GLU A 292 -16.42 -14.79 -1.60
CA GLU A 292 -15.67 -15.69 -0.72
C GLU A 292 -14.56 -14.95 0.04
N PHE A 293 -13.83 -14.08 -0.67
CA PHE A 293 -12.80 -13.24 -0.06
C PHE A 293 -13.39 -12.34 1.03
N LEU A 294 -14.47 -11.60 0.72
CA LEU A 294 -15.14 -10.72 1.67
C LEU A 294 -15.74 -11.50 2.85
N ALA A 295 -16.28 -12.69 2.62
CA ALA A 295 -16.77 -13.56 3.69
C ALA A 295 -15.64 -13.97 4.63
N SER A 296 -14.44 -14.28 4.11
CA SER A 296 -13.25 -14.56 4.93
C SER A 296 -12.83 -13.34 5.75
N VAL A 297 -12.90 -12.14 5.17
CA VAL A 297 -12.62 -10.88 5.88
C VAL A 297 -13.63 -10.66 7.02
N ASP A 298 -14.92 -10.87 6.76
CA ASP A 298 -15.96 -10.72 7.77
C ASP A 298 -15.77 -11.73 8.93
N VAL A 299 -15.40 -12.98 8.64
CA VAL A 299 -15.05 -13.98 9.66
C VAL A 299 -13.85 -13.54 10.49
N ALA A 300 -12.79 -13.01 9.86
CA ALA A 300 -11.62 -12.50 10.55
C ALA A 300 -11.95 -11.32 11.47
N LEU A 301 -12.88 -10.45 11.06
CA LEU A 301 -13.37 -9.33 11.88
C LEU A 301 -14.15 -9.82 13.10
N GLU A 302 -15.00 -10.84 12.96
CA GLU A 302 -15.71 -11.43 14.10
C GLU A 302 -14.75 -12.08 15.11
N LYS A 303 -13.67 -12.72 14.64
CA LYS A 303 -12.62 -13.23 15.53
C LYS A 303 -11.91 -12.09 16.27
N GLY A 304 -11.61 -11.00 15.57
CA GLY A 304 -10.96 -9.81 16.14
C GLY A 304 -11.79 -9.04 17.17
N LYS A 305 -13.12 -9.24 17.21
CA LYS A 305 -14.00 -8.72 18.26
C LYS A 305 -13.79 -9.41 19.61
N LEU A 306 -13.41 -10.70 19.57
CA LEU A 306 -13.25 -11.51 20.77
C LEU A 306 -11.86 -11.33 21.39
N GLN A 307 -10.83 -11.29 20.54
CA GLN A 307 -9.44 -11.16 20.92
C GLN A 307 -8.61 -10.67 19.74
N GLN A 308 -7.36 -10.26 19.99
CA GLN A 308 -6.43 -9.88 18.93
C GLN A 308 -6.27 -11.02 17.93
N PHE A 309 -6.44 -10.69 16.64
CA PHE A 309 -6.46 -11.67 15.56
C PHE A 309 -5.65 -11.16 14.36
N TYR A 310 -4.82 -12.03 13.77
CA TYR A 310 -4.04 -11.74 12.59
C TYR A 310 -4.58 -12.54 11.40
N GLN A 311 -5.01 -11.84 10.36
CA GLN A 311 -5.40 -12.46 9.10
C GLN A 311 -4.32 -12.22 8.05
N ILE A 312 -3.60 -13.27 7.67
CA ILE A 312 -2.57 -13.21 6.63
C ILE A 312 -3.19 -13.62 5.30
N PHE A 313 -3.12 -12.72 4.32
CA PHE A 313 -3.36 -13.02 2.91
C PHE A 313 -2.03 -13.07 2.20
N GLU A 314 -1.71 -14.20 1.59
CA GLU A 314 -0.42 -14.42 0.95
C GLU A 314 -0.59 -14.60 -0.56
N CYS A 315 0.19 -13.85 -1.35
CA CYS A 315 0.20 -13.92 -2.80
C CYS A 315 1.57 -14.42 -3.26
N GLU A 316 1.62 -15.56 -3.93
CA GLU A 316 2.88 -16.24 -4.30
C GLU A 316 3.56 -15.61 -5.51
N PHE A 317 2.77 -15.12 -6.48
CA PHE A 317 3.27 -14.57 -7.74
C PHE A 317 2.85 -13.10 -7.88
N GLY A 318 3.46 -12.23 -7.08
CA GLY A 318 3.08 -10.82 -7.03
C GLY A 318 3.19 -10.06 -8.35
N GLN A 319 4.16 -10.44 -9.19
CA GLN A 319 4.38 -9.87 -10.52
C GLN A 319 3.23 -10.17 -11.51
N ASP A 320 2.59 -11.34 -11.38
CA ASP A 320 1.53 -11.78 -12.29
C ASP A 320 0.13 -11.42 -11.76
N ASN A 321 0.01 -11.31 -10.43
CA ASN A 321 -1.26 -11.10 -9.73
C ASN A 321 -1.53 -9.63 -9.35
N GLY A 322 -0.96 -8.66 -10.06
CA GLY A 322 -1.09 -7.22 -9.75
C GLY A 322 -2.55 -6.72 -9.64
N ASN A 323 -3.43 -7.16 -10.54
CA ASN A 323 -4.87 -6.81 -10.50
C ASN A 323 -5.58 -7.46 -9.29
N LEU A 324 -5.22 -8.70 -8.95
CA LEU A 324 -5.77 -9.42 -7.80
C LEU A 324 -5.34 -8.76 -6.48
N ILE A 325 -4.06 -8.39 -6.37
CA ILE A 325 -3.52 -7.62 -5.24
C ILE A 325 -4.24 -6.29 -5.11
N SER A 326 -4.41 -5.55 -6.21
CA SER A 326 -5.10 -4.26 -6.22
C SER A 326 -6.56 -4.40 -5.78
N CYS A 327 -7.24 -5.46 -6.23
CA CYS A 327 -8.60 -5.80 -5.80
C CYS A 327 -8.68 -6.08 -4.30
N CYS A 328 -7.77 -6.91 -3.78
CA CYS A 328 -7.66 -7.21 -2.35
C CYS A 328 -7.43 -5.93 -1.54
N ARG A 329 -6.45 -5.11 -1.93
CA ARG A 329 -6.11 -3.85 -1.26
C ARG A 329 -7.32 -2.92 -1.17
N TYR A 330 -8.00 -2.71 -2.30
CA TYR A 330 -9.17 -1.84 -2.36
C TYR A 330 -10.31 -2.34 -1.46
N ARG A 331 -10.63 -3.63 -1.53
CA ARG A 331 -11.74 -4.23 -0.76
C ARG A 331 -11.48 -4.22 0.74
N LEU A 332 -10.24 -4.46 1.16
CA LEU A 332 -9.86 -4.35 2.56
C LEU A 332 -9.98 -2.92 3.08
N VAL A 333 -9.48 -1.94 2.32
CA VAL A 333 -9.64 -0.52 2.69
C VAL A 333 -11.11 -0.15 2.80
N ASP A 334 -11.93 -0.55 1.82
CA ASP A 334 -13.37 -0.25 1.82
C ASP A 334 -14.09 -0.85 3.03
N LYS A 335 -13.79 -2.11 3.39
CA LYS A 335 -14.32 -2.76 4.58
C LYS A 335 -13.89 -2.09 5.88
N ILE A 336 -12.65 -1.61 5.97
CA ILE A 336 -12.08 -1.07 7.21
C ILE A 336 -12.44 0.40 7.43
N LYS A 337 -12.80 1.16 6.39
CA LYS A 337 -13.24 2.56 6.52
C LYS A 337 -14.36 2.78 7.56
N GLY A 338 -15.20 1.77 7.80
CA GLY A 338 -16.28 1.81 8.79
C GLY A 338 -15.95 1.20 10.16
N ILE A 339 -14.75 0.66 10.35
CA ILE A 339 -14.38 -0.13 11.53
C ILE A 339 -13.40 0.67 12.39
N THR A 340 -13.75 0.84 13.66
CA THR A 340 -12.84 1.43 14.67
C THR A 340 -12.14 0.34 15.48
N LYS A 341 -10.98 0.64 16.09
CA LYS A 341 -10.22 -0.35 16.92
C LYS A 341 -11.06 -0.90 18.07
N GLN A 342 -12.03 -0.12 18.56
CA GLN A 342 -12.97 -0.54 19.61
C GLN A 342 -13.95 -1.62 19.11
N GLN A 343 -14.15 -1.73 17.80
CA GLN A 343 -15.05 -2.70 17.18
C GLN A 343 -14.34 -3.97 16.72
N SER A 344 -13.05 -3.94 16.43
CA SER A 344 -12.27 -5.14 16.14
C SER A 344 -10.78 -4.86 16.29
N SER A 345 -10.08 -5.84 16.86
CA SER A 345 -8.62 -5.87 17.00
C SER A 345 -7.94 -6.73 15.91
N THR A 346 -8.61 -6.93 14.77
CA THR A 346 -8.03 -7.64 13.62
C THR A 346 -6.95 -6.82 12.93
N VAL A 347 -5.80 -7.44 12.68
CA VAL A 347 -4.72 -6.92 11.81
C VAL A 347 -4.69 -7.76 10.53
N PHE A 348 -4.86 -7.12 9.39
CA PHE A 348 -4.71 -7.75 8.09
C PHE A 348 -3.30 -7.54 7.56
N VAL A 349 -2.66 -8.64 7.20
CA VAL A 349 -1.31 -8.66 6.65
C VAL A 349 -1.36 -9.22 5.24
N LEU A 350 -1.02 -8.41 4.26
CA LEU A 350 -0.87 -8.81 2.87
C LEU A 350 0.60 -9.11 2.59
N ILE A 351 0.94 -10.37 2.37
CA ILE A 351 2.27 -10.80 1.99
C ILE A 351 2.32 -10.96 0.48
N VAL A 352 3.27 -10.29 -0.17
CA VAL A 352 3.47 -10.36 -1.61
C VAL A 352 4.87 -10.88 -1.89
N HIS A 353 4.94 -12.08 -2.46
CA HIS A 353 6.19 -12.69 -2.90
C HIS A 353 6.55 -12.19 -4.29
N LEU A 354 7.80 -11.76 -4.43
CA LEU A 354 8.34 -11.22 -5.67
C LEU A 354 9.70 -11.84 -5.97
N PRO A 355 10.00 -12.18 -7.23
CA PRO A 355 11.34 -12.61 -7.60
C PRO A 355 12.35 -11.47 -7.43
N ARG A 356 13.59 -11.80 -7.06
CA ARG A 356 14.68 -10.82 -6.90
C ARG A 356 15.03 -10.04 -8.16
N LYS A 357 14.71 -10.60 -9.33
CA LYS A 357 14.86 -9.93 -10.62
C LYS A 357 13.55 -10.05 -11.38
N CYS A 358 12.94 -8.91 -11.66
CA CYS A 358 11.77 -8.81 -12.50
C CYS A 358 11.88 -7.56 -13.35
N ASP A 359 12.21 -7.74 -14.64
CA ASP A 359 12.40 -6.61 -15.56
C ASP A 359 11.07 -6.02 -16.08
N ASP A 360 9.93 -6.71 -15.88
CA ASP A 360 8.61 -6.30 -16.38
C ASP A 360 7.51 -6.57 -15.33
N SER A 361 7.68 -6.03 -14.11
CA SER A 361 6.62 -6.02 -13.10
C SER A 361 5.95 -4.65 -13.05
N ASP A 362 4.63 -4.63 -13.19
CA ASP A 362 3.81 -3.43 -12.94
C ASP A 362 3.45 -3.30 -11.44
N PHE A 363 4.02 -4.15 -10.57
CA PHE A 363 3.74 -4.10 -9.13
C PHE A 363 4.35 -2.85 -8.48
N VAL A 364 3.48 -2.06 -7.87
CA VAL A 364 3.87 -0.94 -7.01
C VAL A 364 3.71 -1.35 -5.55
N SER A 365 4.82 -1.28 -4.80
CA SER A 365 4.85 -1.67 -3.40
C SER A 365 4.30 -0.57 -2.49
N PHE A 366 4.75 0.68 -2.70
CA PHE A 366 4.30 1.82 -1.90
C PHE A 366 2.81 2.03 -2.08
N GLN A 367 2.07 2.03 -0.98
CA GLN A 367 0.67 2.37 -0.94
C GLN A 367 0.51 3.44 0.14
N GLU A 368 -0.27 4.47 -0.16
CA GLU A 368 -0.55 5.54 0.79
C GLU A 368 -1.38 5.03 1.98
N TYR A 369 -1.50 5.85 3.01
CA TYR A 369 -2.37 5.57 4.16
C TYR A 369 -3.77 5.14 3.69
N PRO A 370 -4.33 4.03 4.23
CA PRO A 370 -4.01 3.38 5.50
C PRO A 370 -3.00 2.21 5.45
N TRP A 371 -2.39 1.92 4.30
CA TRP A 371 -1.43 0.82 4.20
C TRP A 371 -0.08 1.18 4.81
N ILE A 372 0.54 0.19 5.45
CA ILE A 372 1.94 0.26 5.90
C ILE A 372 2.73 -0.77 5.12
N CYS A 373 3.61 -0.30 4.24
CA CYS A 373 4.34 -1.14 3.29
C CYS A 373 5.79 -1.30 3.75
N TYR A 374 6.20 -2.54 3.97
CA TYR A 374 7.58 -2.91 4.29
C TYR A 374 8.08 -3.99 3.33
N HIS A 375 9.38 -3.96 3.06
CA HIS A 375 10.10 -5.08 2.49
C HIS A 375 10.82 -5.85 3.59
N VAL A 376 10.59 -7.16 3.63
CA VAL A 376 11.22 -8.12 4.54
C VAL A 376 11.79 -9.24 3.67
N ASP A 377 13.12 -9.25 3.48
CA ASP A 377 13.79 -10.18 2.56
C ASP A 377 13.52 -11.64 2.95
N GLU A 378 13.64 -11.97 4.24
CA GLU A 378 13.30 -13.27 4.82
C GLU A 378 12.18 -13.13 5.87
N LEU A 379 11.00 -13.71 5.61
CA LEU A 379 9.87 -13.60 6.54
C LEU A 379 10.15 -14.29 7.90
N ILE A 380 10.76 -15.47 7.85
CA ILE A 380 11.19 -16.26 9.02
C ILE A 380 12.68 -16.57 8.85
N PRO A 381 13.58 -15.70 9.37
CA PRO A 381 15.02 -15.88 9.20
C PRO A 381 15.53 -17.03 10.07
N SER A 382 16.54 -17.74 9.58
CA SER A 382 17.29 -18.70 10.39
C SER A 382 18.16 -17.98 11.44
N GLU A 383 18.66 -18.72 12.44
CA GLU A 383 19.58 -18.14 13.42
C GLU A 383 20.88 -17.63 12.77
N GLU A 384 21.33 -18.30 11.72
CA GLU A 384 22.48 -17.86 10.92
C GLU A 384 22.17 -16.56 10.15
N SER A 385 20.99 -16.44 9.53
CA SER A 385 20.56 -15.22 8.84
C SER A 385 20.47 -14.03 9.81
N LYS A 386 19.90 -14.26 11.01
CA LYS A 386 19.84 -13.23 12.08
C LYS A 386 21.25 -12.80 12.51
N ALA A 387 22.15 -13.75 12.71
CA ALA A 387 23.54 -13.47 13.08
C ALA A 387 24.26 -12.65 12.00
N LEU A 388 24.06 -12.99 10.72
CA LEU A 388 24.65 -12.27 9.59
C LEU A 388 24.16 -10.82 9.52
N LEU A 389 22.84 -10.60 9.60
CA LEU A 389 22.26 -9.26 9.59
C LEU A 389 22.79 -8.39 10.74
N ARG A 390 22.90 -8.98 11.95
CA ARG A 390 23.46 -8.29 13.13
C ARG A 390 24.94 -7.94 12.96
N GLN A 391 25.73 -8.80 12.34
CA GLN A 391 27.14 -8.46 12.10
C GLN A 391 27.30 -7.33 11.10
N VAL A 392 26.49 -7.37 10.04
CA VAL A 392 26.47 -6.35 9.00
C VAL A 392 26.07 -4.97 9.57
N SER A 393 25.12 -4.90 10.50
CA SER A 393 24.75 -3.64 11.17
C SER A 393 25.89 -3.09 12.03
N CYS A 394 26.63 -3.98 12.70
CA CYS A 394 27.62 -3.61 13.71
C CYS A 394 28.99 -3.23 13.14
N GLN A 395 29.53 -3.91 12.11
CA GLN A 395 30.78 -3.55 11.41
C GLN A 395 31.09 -4.53 10.27
N SER A 396 31.76 -4.06 9.20
CA SER A 396 32.29 -4.91 8.12
C SER A 396 33.54 -5.68 8.56
N LYS A 397 33.42 -6.53 9.58
CA LYS A 397 34.53 -7.39 10.01
C LYS A 397 34.76 -8.49 8.95
N PRO A 398 36.03 -8.90 8.71
CA PRO A 398 36.32 -9.99 7.80
C PRO A 398 35.73 -11.31 8.31
N LEU A 399 35.44 -12.23 7.40
CA LEU A 399 34.85 -13.54 7.73
C LEU A 399 35.68 -14.30 8.78
N SER A 400 36.99 -14.10 8.83
CA SER A 400 37.85 -14.70 9.86
C SER A 400 37.46 -14.32 11.29
N HIS A 401 36.86 -13.14 11.49
CA HIS A 401 36.46 -12.64 12.80
C HIS A 401 35.19 -13.34 13.35
N LEU A 402 34.41 -14.00 12.50
CA LEU A 402 33.32 -14.90 12.93
C LEU A 402 33.83 -16.14 13.65
N PHE A 403 35.05 -16.56 13.35
CA PHE A 403 35.66 -17.77 13.91
C PHE A 403 36.57 -17.48 15.12
N LEU A 404 36.73 -16.20 15.48
CA LEU A 404 37.40 -15.80 16.71
C LEU A 404 36.35 -15.84 17.83
N ALA A 405 36.54 -16.76 18.78
CA ALA A 405 35.61 -17.05 19.86
C ALA A 405 35.12 -15.79 20.61
N GLU A 406 33.87 -15.81 21.08
CA GLU A 406 33.10 -14.75 21.76
C GLU A 406 33.78 -14.08 22.97
N ASN A 407 34.97 -14.52 23.38
CA ASN A 407 35.67 -14.06 24.59
C ASN A 407 36.79 -13.04 24.34
N SER A 408 36.90 -12.46 23.15
CA SER A 408 37.99 -11.51 22.84
C SER A 408 37.56 -10.26 22.08
N ASP A 409 36.31 -9.82 22.19
CA ASP A 409 35.89 -8.51 21.68
C ASP A 409 35.75 -7.53 22.86
N PRO A 410 36.80 -6.77 23.23
CA PRO A 410 36.74 -5.79 24.32
C PRO A 410 35.76 -4.65 24.03
N PHE A 411 35.24 -4.55 22.80
CA PHE A 411 34.24 -3.57 22.39
C PHE A 411 32.78 -4.06 22.49
N PHE A 412 32.53 -5.29 23.00
CA PHE A 412 31.16 -5.81 23.14
C PHE A 412 30.26 -4.91 24.00
N GLY A 413 30.85 -4.19 24.97
CA GLY A 413 30.18 -3.18 25.79
C GLY A 413 30.30 -1.73 25.30
N GLU A 414 31.23 -1.42 24.38
CA GLU A 414 31.47 -0.05 23.88
C GLU A 414 30.81 0.23 22.51
N LEU A 415 30.39 -0.82 21.78
CA LEU A 415 29.58 -0.71 20.56
C LEU A 415 28.18 -0.12 20.82
N PHE A 416 27.77 -0.11 22.09
CA PHE A 416 26.55 0.49 22.60
C PHE A 416 26.89 1.53 23.68
N THR A 417 27.80 2.46 23.35
CA THR A 417 27.66 3.76 24.00
C THR A 417 26.30 4.29 23.56
N ASP A 418 25.31 4.16 24.45
CA ASP A 418 24.21 5.10 24.51
C ASP A 418 24.85 6.46 24.24
N ILE A 419 24.47 7.10 23.13
CA ILE A 419 24.86 8.48 22.92
C ILE A 419 24.11 9.22 24.03
N ASP A 420 24.80 9.37 25.16
CA ASP A 420 24.33 9.89 26.45
C ASP A 420 24.09 11.41 26.40
N ASP A 421 23.79 11.90 25.20
CA ASP A 421 23.36 13.26 24.95
C ASP A 421 22.09 13.23 24.10
N SER A 422 20.99 12.87 24.78
CA SER A 422 19.63 13.02 24.27
C SER A 422 19.34 14.43 23.74
N LEU A 423 20.16 15.45 24.07
CA LEU A 423 20.01 16.85 23.66
C LEU A 423 20.71 17.24 22.35
N GLN A 424 21.60 16.42 21.76
CA GLN A 424 22.15 16.72 20.42
C GLN A 424 21.25 16.28 19.26
N TYR A 425 20.26 15.42 19.51
CA TYR A 425 19.36 14.89 18.48
C TYR A 425 17.93 15.48 18.51
N PHE A 426 17.60 16.32 19.50
CA PHE A 426 16.32 17.06 19.54
C PHE A 426 16.15 18.13 18.43
N GLN A 427 17.05 18.19 17.44
CA GLN A 427 16.91 19.03 16.25
C GLN A 427 16.25 18.33 15.05
N LEU A 428 15.92 17.04 15.15
CA LEU A 428 15.08 16.32 14.19
C LEU A 428 13.89 15.67 14.93
N ARG A 429 12.96 16.51 15.41
CA ARG A 429 11.86 16.11 16.29
C ARG A 429 10.83 15.19 15.61
N PRO A 430 10.39 14.10 16.26
CA PRO A 430 8.98 13.78 16.43
C PRO A 430 8.40 14.70 17.51
N LEU A 431 7.33 15.43 17.18
CA LEU A 431 6.50 16.12 18.16
C LEU A 431 5.66 15.08 18.90
N ASP A 432 6.14 14.59 20.04
CA ASP A 432 5.28 14.07 21.11
C ASP A 432 5.70 14.69 22.44
N ARG A 433 5.17 15.91 22.67
CA ARG A 433 4.84 16.53 23.96
C ARG A 433 4.46 17.98 23.71
N ALA A 434 3.24 18.19 23.22
CA ALA A 434 2.52 19.43 23.44
C ALA A 434 1.03 19.10 23.67
N ALA A 435 0.61 19.30 24.92
CA ALA A 435 -0.77 19.38 25.39
C ALA A 435 -1.57 18.07 25.54
N LEU A 436 -1.21 17.31 26.57
CA LEU A 436 -2.21 17.00 27.60
C LEU A 436 -2.74 18.33 28.17
N CYS A 437 -3.84 18.86 27.63
CA CYS A 437 -4.64 19.91 28.26
C CYS A 437 -6.13 19.70 27.94
N HIS A 438 -6.78 18.83 28.72
CA HIS A 438 -8.13 19.06 29.22
C HIS A 438 -8.10 18.72 30.72
N PRO A 439 -8.96 19.29 31.60
CA PRO A 439 -10.04 20.27 31.40
C PRO A 439 -9.96 21.48 32.39
N VAL A 440 -10.62 22.61 32.11
CA VAL A 440 -11.29 23.44 33.15
C VAL A 440 -12.46 24.22 32.50
N ASP A 441 -13.57 24.22 33.22
CA ASP A 441 -14.84 24.92 33.03
C ASP A 441 -14.76 26.38 32.55
N LEU A 442 -15.56 26.71 31.52
CA LEU A 442 -16.63 27.72 31.53
C LEU A 442 -17.37 27.77 30.19
#